data_AF-A0A2W4VVT1-F1
#
_entry.id   AF-A0A2W4VVT1-F1
#
_cell.length_a   1.000
_cell.length_b   1.000
_cell.length_c   1.000
_cell.angle_alpha   90.00
_cell.angle_beta   90.00
_cell.angle_gamma   90.00
#
_symmetry.space_group_name_H-M   'P 1'
#
loop_
_entity.id
_entity.type
_entity.pdbx_description
1 polymer ?
#
loop_
_entity_poly.entity_id
_entity_poly.type
_entity_poly.pdbx_seq_one_letter_code
_entity_poly.pdbx_strand_id
1 'polypeptide(L)'
;MEQAKDGDAGAIAALLNSSLSPKGITVRAERESYSLCLWFTGSPAPPQAATVAYVRRAIERLQPPNLGILQLYGEQTGFAQPAWSEEISLLSLASDAAVEHEPYAREALAPNGEADPVAPAFEPSVLANSSTAVVVVRAYEEMGLPLGDSLAQVEAVYFKRRAELLRKGDRAALEPLKWAFGTLKTHLEQRATTETTATSAAYTSSHSTSLRPDLPSPGVNSTLRSPPRQTKSRPGPPPCVDDTDVLSFQNRYSNGLVFPVLLLLGMLMNAMPIVNALFYGIKIWLHEFGHATVAWLSGRQALPLPIGWTSYNPQRSLFVYLGILTLLGLLFWAGRREGQRWPMGLAAGLAVVQFYMTWLLPAKSFDMLMAFGGIGGEIYLAALLMVSFYFPLPNYFRWDFYRFPVVLGAAFCFWGQLWLWQQIPRGKASIPFGSLWGETEHGDMNQLANLHGWTPGDIIGTYSAIAHLCLFAIIAVYGYTLFRQHRETFMALGRQWLP
;
A
#
# COMPACT_ATOMS: atom_id res chain seq x y z
N MET A 1 -33.39 15.87 -10.47
CA MET A 1 -31.94 16.12 -10.28
C MET A 1 -31.69 17.57 -9.87
N GLU A 2 -32.29 18.56 -10.54
CA GLU A 2 -32.17 19.98 -10.20
C GLU A 2 -32.57 20.28 -8.75
N GLN A 3 -33.74 19.83 -8.28
CA GLN A 3 -34.17 19.95 -6.87
C GLN A 3 -33.15 19.41 -5.84
N ALA A 4 -32.36 18.39 -6.19
CA ALA A 4 -31.32 17.87 -5.30
C ALA A 4 -30.10 18.81 -5.22
N LYS A 5 -29.78 19.53 -6.31
CA LYS A 5 -28.77 20.60 -6.32
C LYS A 5 -29.20 21.81 -5.50
N ASP A 6 -30.51 22.09 -5.39
CA ASP A 6 -31.03 23.12 -4.48
C ASP A 6 -30.99 22.71 -2.99
N GLY A 7 -30.55 21.48 -2.72
CA GLY A 7 -30.44 20.92 -1.37
C GLY A 7 -31.76 20.43 -0.79
N ASP A 8 -32.73 20.04 -1.62
CA ASP A 8 -33.95 19.39 -1.13
C ASP A 8 -33.65 18.00 -0.55
N ALA A 9 -34.08 17.77 0.69
CA ALA A 9 -33.81 16.52 1.41
C ALA A 9 -34.45 15.32 0.71
N GLY A 10 -35.69 15.43 0.24
CA GLY A 10 -36.40 14.35 -0.44
C GLY A 10 -35.72 13.95 -1.75
N ALA A 11 -35.29 14.93 -2.54
CA ALA A 11 -34.57 14.71 -3.79
C ALA A 11 -33.17 14.12 -3.57
N ILE A 12 -32.46 14.50 -2.49
CA ILE A 12 -31.20 13.89 -2.09
C ILE A 12 -31.41 12.44 -1.64
N ALA A 13 -32.41 12.16 -0.80
CA ALA A 13 -32.75 10.79 -0.39
C ALA A 13 -33.11 9.91 -1.61
N ALA A 14 -33.92 10.40 -2.54
CA ALA A 14 -34.29 9.67 -3.74
C ALA A 14 -33.07 9.36 -4.62
N LEU A 15 -32.14 10.31 -4.77
CA LEU A 15 -30.89 10.13 -5.50
C LEU A 15 -29.98 9.09 -4.82
N LEU A 16 -29.83 9.15 -3.49
CA LEU A 16 -29.03 8.18 -2.74
C LEU A 16 -29.66 6.77 -2.80
N ASN A 17 -30.98 6.66 -2.62
CA ASN A 17 -31.72 5.39 -2.75
C ASN A 17 -31.54 4.75 -4.13
N SER A 18 -31.56 5.53 -5.24
CA SER A 18 -31.34 4.99 -6.59
C SER A 18 -30.05 4.18 -6.75
N SER A 19 -29.03 4.47 -5.93
CA SER A 19 -27.71 3.82 -5.93
C SER A 19 -27.48 2.84 -4.78
N LEU A 20 -28.30 2.90 -3.72
CA LEU A 20 -28.11 2.12 -2.48
C LEU A 20 -29.22 1.09 -2.21
N SER A 21 -30.45 1.30 -2.70
CA SER A 21 -31.53 0.31 -2.60
C SER A 21 -31.21 -1.04 -3.29
N PRO A 22 -30.50 -1.09 -4.44
CA PRO A 22 -30.03 -2.37 -5.01
C PRO A 22 -29.05 -3.15 -4.11
N LYS A 23 -28.50 -2.51 -3.08
CA LYS A 23 -27.59 -3.11 -2.08
C LYS A 23 -28.30 -3.41 -0.76
N GLY A 24 -29.63 -3.30 -0.69
CA GLY A 24 -30.41 -3.54 0.52
C GLY A 24 -30.31 -2.45 1.58
N ILE A 25 -29.89 -1.23 1.20
CA ILE A 25 -29.79 -0.07 2.09
C ILE A 25 -30.85 0.95 1.70
N THR A 26 -31.67 1.36 2.68
CA THR A 26 -32.68 2.42 2.53
C THR A 26 -32.16 3.72 3.15
N VAL A 27 -32.39 4.84 2.47
CA VAL A 27 -31.94 6.17 2.90
C VAL A 27 -33.14 7.07 3.18
N ARG A 28 -33.16 7.69 4.36
CA ARG A 28 -34.05 8.81 4.73
C ARG A 28 -33.23 10.08 4.89
N ALA A 29 -33.80 11.23 4.54
CA ALA A 29 -33.17 12.53 4.69
C ALA A 29 -34.14 13.55 5.28
N GLU A 30 -33.64 14.42 6.15
CA GLU A 30 -34.36 15.57 6.70
C GLU A 30 -33.40 16.77 6.75
N ARG A 31 -33.88 17.96 6.37
CA ARG A 31 -33.07 19.19 6.38
C ARG A 31 -33.63 20.16 7.39
N GLU A 32 -32.80 20.53 8.36
CA GLU A 32 -33.08 21.57 9.34
C GLU A 32 -32.21 22.79 9.04
N SER A 33 -32.73 23.68 8.19
CA SER A 33 -32.05 24.91 7.72
C SER A 33 -30.66 24.65 7.12
N TYR A 34 -29.62 24.66 7.96
CA TYR A 34 -28.20 24.57 7.63
C TYR A 34 -27.60 23.17 7.87
N SER A 35 -28.36 22.28 8.52
CA SER A 35 -28.03 20.87 8.73
C SER A 35 -28.82 19.97 7.78
N LEU A 36 -28.17 18.94 7.23
CA LEU A 36 -28.81 17.82 6.57
C LEU A 36 -28.55 16.53 7.37
N CYS A 37 -29.61 15.90 7.84
CA CYS A 37 -29.58 14.64 8.56
C CYS A 37 -29.92 13.49 7.60
N LEU A 38 -29.09 12.44 7.56
CA LEU A 38 -29.25 11.28 6.68
C LEU A 38 -29.17 9.98 7.49
N TRP A 39 -30.20 9.15 7.38
CA TRP A 39 -30.27 7.83 8.02
C TRP A 39 -30.15 6.73 6.98
N PHE A 40 -29.26 5.77 7.23
CA PHE A 40 -28.96 4.64 6.37
C PHE A 40 -29.32 3.33 7.08
N THR A 41 -30.46 2.76 6.74
CA THR A 41 -30.98 1.53 7.38
C THR A 41 -30.64 0.31 6.52
N GLY A 42 -30.05 -0.73 7.12
CA GLY A 42 -29.71 -1.99 6.44
C GLY A 42 -29.68 -3.20 7.38
N SER A 43 -29.59 -4.41 6.82
CA SER A 43 -29.41 -5.65 7.59
C SER A 43 -28.30 -6.51 6.97
N PRO A 44 -27.09 -6.57 7.57
CA PRO A 44 -26.63 -5.85 8.77
C PRO A 44 -26.49 -4.33 8.56
N ALA A 45 -26.21 -3.59 9.63
CA ALA A 45 -25.97 -2.15 9.58
C ALA A 45 -24.89 -1.78 8.52
N PRO A 46 -25.07 -0.69 7.76
CA PRO A 46 -24.14 -0.32 6.71
C PRO A 46 -22.77 0.09 7.30
N PRO A 47 -21.62 -0.23 6.66
CA PRO A 47 -20.31 0.11 7.20
C PRO A 47 -20.07 1.62 7.28
N GLN A 48 -19.73 2.14 8.47
CA GLN A 48 -19.56 3.57 8.74
C GLN A 48 -18.63 4.26 7.73
N ALA A 49 -17.35 3.88 7.69
CA ALA A 49 -16.35 4.53 6.83
C ALA A 49 -16.76 4.57 5.33
N ALA A 50 -17.32 3.48 4.81
CA ALA A 50 -17.76 3.41 3.42
C ALA A 50 -19.00 4.29 3.14
N THR A 51 -19.93 4.35 4.09
CA THR A 51 -21.15 5.16 3.98
C THR A 51 -20.82 6.65 4.09
N VAL A 52 -20.02 7.02 5.09
CA VAL A 52 -19.51 8.38 5.32
C VAL A 52 -18.75 8.90 4.09
N ALA A 53 -17.83 8.11 3.53
CA ALA A 53 -17.09 8.49 2.33
C ALA A 53 -17.98 8.61 1.08
N TYR A 54 -18.95 7.69 0.89
CA TYR A 54 -19.89 7.74 -0.23
C TYR A 54 -20.74 9.02 -0.20
N VAL A 55 -21.29 9.36 0.97
CA VAL A 55 -22.17 10.53 1.12
C VAL A 55 -21.40 11.83 0.99
N ARG A 56 -20.20 11.91 1.58
CA ARG A 56 -19.28 13.06 1.40
C ARG A 56 -19.11 13.40 -0.09
N ARG A 57 -18.74 12.40 -0.90
CA ARG A 57 -18.57 12.54 -2.37
C ARG A 57 -19.89 12.87 -3.10
N ALA A 58 -21.03 12.38 -2.63
CA ALA A 58 -22.34 12.70 -3.21
C ALA A 58 -22.71 14.18 -2.98
N ILE A 59 -22.49 14.69 -1.77
CA ILE A 59 -22.75 16.10 -1.41
C ILE A 59 -21.73 17.04 -2.07
N GLU A 60 -20.44 16.68 -2.12
CA GLU A 60 -19.39 17.41 -2.85
C GLU A 60 -19.70 17.58 -4.35
N ARG A 61 -20.34 16.57 -4.98
CA ARG A 61 -20.78 16.64 -6.38
C ARG A 61 -22.08 17.40 -6.61
N LEU A 62 -22.96 17.47 -5.61
CA LEU A 62 -24.19 18.26 -5.68
C LEU A 62 -23.95 19.74 -5.42
N GLN A 63 -22.93 20.09 -4.62
CA GLN A 63 -22.62 21.44 -4.13
C GLN A 63 -23.88 22.23 -3.69
N PRO A 64 -24.73 21.66 -2.81
CA PRO A 64 -26.01 22.27 -2.51
C PRO A 64 -25.81 23.58 -1.71
N PRO A 65 -26.36 24.72 -2.16
CA PRO A 65 -26.12 26.00 -1.52
C PRO A 65 -26.78 26.06 -0.14
N ASN A 66 -26.11 26.73 0.80
CA ASN A 66 -26.58 26.94 2.17
C ASN A 66 -26.71 25.66 3.01
N LEU A 67 -25.77 24.71 2.85
CA LEU A 67 -25.55 23.59 3.77
C LEU A 67 -24.14 23.67 4.36
N GLY A 68 -24.00 23.42 5.66
CA GLY A 68 -22.69 23.46 6.33
C GLY A 68 -22.47 22.44 7.43
N ILE A 69 -23.51 21.75 7.88
CA ILE A 69 -23.41 20.57 8.75
C ILE A 69 -24.16 19.42 8.08
N LEU A 70 -23.58 18.23 8.14
CA LEU A 70 -24.12 17.01 7.58
C LEU A 70 -24.00 15.90 8.64
N GLN A 71 -25.13 15.44 9.16
CA GLN A 71 -25.20 14.41 10.20
C GLN A 71 -25.65 13.09 9.59
N LEU A 72 -24.85 12.04 9.80
CA LEU A 72 -25.03 10.72 9.19
C LEU A 72 -25.28 9.68 10.28
N TYR A 73 -26.29 8.84 10.11
CA TYR A 73 -26.67 7.79 11.04
C TYR A 73 -26.75 6.44 10.33
N GLY A 74 -26.07 5.43 10.85
CA GLY A 74 -26.19 4.05 10.37
C GLY A 74 -27.09 3.24 11.28
N GLU A 75 -28.13 2.62 10.72
CA GLU A 75 -29.12 1.85 11.48
C GLU A 75 -29.15 0.39 11.04
N GLN A 76 -29.41 -0.50 12.00
CA GLN A 76 -29.73 -1.89 11.71
C GLN A 76 -31.25 -2.09 11.68
N THR A 77 -31.78 -2.73 10.64
CA THR A 77 -33.21 -3.05 10.54
C THR A 77 -33.71 -3.79 11.79
N GLY A 78 -34.65 -3.18 12.51
CA GLY A 78 -35.26 -3.74 13.72
C GLY A 78 -34.71 -3.20 15.05
N PHE A 79 -33.72 -2.31 15.04
CA PHE A 79 -33.17 -1.67 16.25
C PHE A 79 -33.57 -0.19 16.33
N ALA A 80 -33.84 0.30 17.55
CA ALA A 80 -34.34 1.65 17.81
C ALA A 80 -33.24 2.71 18.06
N GLN A 81 -31.97 2.33 17.96
CA GLN A 81 -30.82 3.23 18.10
C GLN A 81 -29.87 3.03 16.92
N PRO A 82 -29.21 4.10 16.43
CA PRO A 82 -28.20 3.98 15.39
C PRO A 82 -26.98 3.22 15.90
N ALA A 83 -26.43 2.34 15.07
CA ALA A 83 -25.21 1.60 15.32
C ALA A 83 -23.96 2.50 15.28
N TRP A 84 -24.03 3.63 14.57
CA TRP A 84 -23.02 4.68 14.54
C TRP A 84 -23.62 6.02 14.10
N SER A 85 -22.96 7.12 14.46
CA SER A 85 -23.28 8.48 13.99
C SER A 85 -22.01 9.27 13.68
N GLU A 86 -22.03 10.05 12.61
CA GLU A 86 -20.90 10.89 12.14
C GLU A 86 -21.40 12.32 11.85
N GLU A 87 -20.62 13.34 12.18
CA GLU A 87 -20.91 14.74 11.79
C GLU A 87 -19.79 15.29 10.88
N ILE A 88 -20.18 15.91 9.77
CA ILE A 88 -19.26 16.53 8.80
C ILE A 88 -19.60 18.02 8.65
N SER A 89 -18.63 18.89 8.93
CA SER A 89 -18.72 20.31 8.63
C SER A 89 -18.27 20.59 7.19
N LEU A 90 -19.17 21.12 6.35
CA LEU A 90 -18.89 21.39 4.92
C LEU A 90 -18.16 22.73 4.69
N LEU A 91 -18.21 23.66 5.66
CA LEU A 91 -17.52 24.95 5.61
C LEU A 91 -15.98 24.85 5.58
N SER A 92 -15.40 23.70 5.94
CA SER A 92 -13.94 23.51 5.86
C SER A 92 -13.44 23.23 4.44
N LEU A 93 -14.32 22.90 3.49
CA LEU A 93 -13.96 22.44 2.14
C LEU A 93 -13.79 23.58 1.11
N ALA A 94 -14.18 24.81 1.46
CA ALA A 94 -14.17 25.96 0.55
C ALA A 94 -12.91 26.86 0.69
N SER A 95 -12.06 26.63 1.70
CA SER A 95 -10.98 27.57 2.05
C SER A 95 -9.68 27.42 1.23
N ASP A 96 -9.50 26.29 0.54
CA ASP A 96 -8.23 25.99 -0.17
C ASP A 96 -8.23 26.43 -1.66
N ALA A 97 -9.33 27.02 -2.14
CA ALA A 97 -9.52 27.34 -3.55
C ALA A 97 -9.16 28.78 -3.96
N ALA A 98 -8.50 29.56 -3.10
CA ALA A 98 -8.37 31.01 -3.28
C ALA A 98 -7.01 31.62 -2.86
N VAL A 99 -5.89 31.06 -3.36
CA VAL A 99 -4.58 31.76 -3.39
C VAL A 99 -3.87 31.51 -4.73
N GLU A 100 -4.30 32.20 -5.79
CA GLU A 100 -3.44 32.42 -6.96
C GLU A 100 -2.50 33.60 -6.69
N HIS A 101 -1.22 33.43 -7.03
CA HIS A 101 -0.17 34.43 -6.79
C HIS A 101 -0.13 35.52 -7.87
N GLU A 102 -0.32 36.78 -7.48
CA GLU A 102 0.08 37.97 -8.25
C GLU A 102 1.47 38.47 -7.76
N PRO A 103 2.47 38.65 -8.66
CA PRO A 103 3.82 39.04 -8.25
C PRO A 103 4.01 40.57 -8.21
N TYR A 104 3.84 41.18 -7.03
CA TYR A 104 4.20 42.60 -6.87
C TYR A 104 5.73 42.78 -6.77
N ALA A 105 6.29 43.61 -7.65
CA ALA A 105 7.70 43.96 -7.68
C ALA A 105 7.91 45.43 -7.30
N ARG A 106 9.08 45.71 -6.68
CA ARG A 106 9.52 46.99 -6.10
C ARG A 106 8.85 47.27 -4.74
N GLU A 107 9.56 47.81 -3.75
CA GLU A 107 10.56 48.88 -3.88
C GLU A 107 11.80 48.67 -3.01
N ALA A 108 12.97 49.12 -3.50
CA ALA A 108 14.26 49.00 -2.82
C ALA A 108 14.68 50.35 -2.23
N LEU A 109 14.92 50.38 -0.91
CA LEU A 109 15.60 51.49 -0.23
C LEU A 109 16.67 50.92 0.70
N ALA A 110 17.87 51.48 0.58
CA ALA A 110 19.07 51.23 1.36
C ALA A 110 19.95 52.50 1.27
N PRO A 111 21.05 52.64 2.03
CA PRO A 111 21.31 52.23 3.42
C PRO A 111 21.80 53.44 4.26
N ASN A 112 22.14 53.22 5.54
CA ASN A 112 23.21 53.88 6.33
C ASN A 112 23.23 53.16 7.70
N GLY A 113 24.35 52.58 8.17
CA GLY A 113 25.40 53.26 8.96
C GLY A 113 25.09 53.09 10.45
N GLU A 114 25.94 52.60 11.35
CA GLU A 114 27.42 52.51 11.41
C GLU A 114 27.87 51.23 12.18
N ALA A 115 29.18 51.03 12.31
CA ALA A 115 29.85 50.07 13.19
C ALA A 115 30.92 50.84 14.01
N ASP A 116 31.49 50.37 15.13
CA ASP A 116 31.53 49.06 15.82
C ASP A 116 31.97 49.35 17.30
N PRO A 117 32.51 48.44 18.12
CA PRO A 117 32.23 47.03 18.45
C PRO A 117 31.91 46.85 19.96
N VAL A 118 31.65 45.61 20.41
CA VAL A 118 32.23 44.97 21.63
C VAL A 118 31.54 43.61 21.84
N ALA A 119 32.34 42.54 21.91
CA ALA A 119 31.89 41.21 22.32
C ALA A 119 32.50 40.84 23.67
N PRO A 120 31.71 40.25 24.58
CA PRO A 120 32.19 39.23 25.49
C PRO A 120 31.67 37.84 25.07
N ALA A 121 32.51 36.82 25.17
CA ALA A 121 32.13 35.45 24.91
C ALA A 121 31.06 34.98 25.92
N PHE A 122 29.99 34.35 25.43
CA PHE A 122 28.98 33.71 26.27
C PHE A 122 29.07 32.18 26.17
N GLU A 123 29.25 31.53 27.31
CA GLU A 123 29.21 30.09 27.46
C GLU A 123 27.77 29.55 27.24
N PRO A 124 27.56 28.55 26.36
CA PRO A 124 26.22 28.07 26.04
C PRO A 124 25.80 26.91 26.96
N SER A 125 25.38 27.16 28.21
CA SER A 125 24.83 26.05 29.02
C SER A 125 23.81 26.36 30.15
N VAL A 126 23.42 27.61 30.45
CA VAL A 126 22.56 27.88 31.64
C VAL A 126 21.22 28.61 31.34
N LEU A 127 21.10 29.31 30.21
CA LEU A 127 19.92 30.16 29.92
C LEU A 127 18.72 29.45 29.25
N ALA A 128 18.84 28.20 28.83
CA ALA A 128 17.75 27.49 28.11
C ALA A 128 16.61 26.97 29.02
N ASN A 129 16.92 26.66 30.29
CA ASN A 129 15.95 26.07 31.22
C ASN A 129 15.07 27.13 31.91
N SER A 130 15.49 28.39 31.98
CA SER A 130 14.69 29.48 32.56
C SER A 130 13.65 30.01 31.57
N SER A 131 13.98 30.11 30.27
CA SER A 131 13.03 30.60 29.26
C SER A 131 11.85 29.64 29.04
N THR A 132 12.12 28.33 28.98
CA THR A 132 11.09 27.29 28.87
C THR A 132 10.16 27.26 30.08
N ALA A 133 10.69 27.37 31.30
CA ALA A 133 9.87 27.46 32.52
C ALA A 133 8.93 28.67 32.50
N VAL A 134 9.42 29.86 32.14
CA VAL A 134 8.60 31.10 32.07
C VAL A 134 7.49 30.98 31.01
N VAL A 135 7.79 30.39 29.84
CA VAL A 135 6.81 30.18 28.77
C VAL A 135 5.71 29.19 29.18
N VAL A 136 6.07 28.12 29.90
CA VAL A 136 5.10 27.14 30.43
C VAL A 136 4.21 27.76 31.51
N VAL A 137 4.76 28.58 32.40
CA VAL A 137 3.97 29.28 33.44
C VAL A 137 2.90 30.16 32.79
N ARG A 138 3.29 30.99 31.81
CA ARG A 138 2.36 31.85 31.07
C ARG A 138 1.28 31.05 30.34
N ALA A 139 1.60 29.88 29.80
CA ALA A 139 0.63 29.02 29.13
C ALA A 139 -0.41 28.41 30.11
N TYR A 140 -0.02 28.10 31.36
CA TYR A 140 -0.97 27.71 32.42
C TYR A 140 -1.87 28.88 32.84
N GLU A 141 -1.34 30.10 32.92
CA GLU A 141 -2.11 31.33 33.26
C GLU A 141 -3.18 31.65 32.21
N GLU A 142 -2.83 31.64 30.91
CA GLU A 142 -3.79 31.85 29.79
C GLU A 142 -4.89 30.78 29.77
N MET A 143 -4.55 29.54 30.15
CA MET A 143 -5.50 28.43 30.30
C MET A 143 -6.31 28.51 31.61
N GLY A 144 -5.92 29.39 32.55
CA GLY A 144 -6.52 29.54 33.88
C GLY A 144 -6.49 28.25 34.70
N LEU A 145 -5.39 27.49 34.58
CA LEU A 145 -5.16 26.23 35.28
C LEU A 145 -4.00 26.37 36.28
N PRO A 146 -4.04 25.66 37.43
CA PRO A 146 -2.91 25.60 38.34
C PRO A 146 -1.70 24.90 37.68
N LEU A 147 -0.50 25.35 38.07
CA LEU A 147 0.77 24.81 37.57
C LEU A 147 0.90 23.31 37.88
N GLY A 148 1.11 22.52 36.84
CA GLY A 148 1.33 21.07 36.95
C GLY A 148 0.09 20.19 36.72
N ASP A 149 -1.04 20.76 36.33
CA ASP A 149 -2.23 19.97 35.97
C ASP A 149 -1.97 19.01 34.80
N SER A 150 -2.60 17.83 34.86
CA SER A 150 -2.39 16.73 33.92
C SER A 150 -2.85 17.03 32.49
N LEU A 151 -2.26 16.34 31.50
CA LEU A 151 -2.59 16.54 30.08
C LEU A 151 -4.09 16.38 29.77
N ALA A 152 -4.77 15.43 30.43
CA ALA A 152 -6.21 15.23 30.27
C ALA A 152 -7.05 16.42 30.80
N GLN A 153 -6.59 17.07 31.88
CA GLN A 153 -7.22 18.26 32.44
C GLN A 153 -7.03 19.48 31.50
N VAL A 154 -5.81 19.62 30.98
CA VAL A 154 -5.39 20.63 29.99
C VAL A 154 -6.23 20.50 28.71
N GLU A 155 -6.39 19.29 28.17
CA GLU A 155 -7.24 19.02 27.00
C GLU A 155 -8.72 19.33 27.28
N ALA A 156 -9.28 18.88 28.41
CA ALA A 156 -10.68 19.12 28.76
C ALA A 156 -11.01 20.63 28.87
N VAL A 157 -10.15 21.42 29.50
CA VAL A 157 -10.37 22.88 29.63
C VAL A 157 -10.16 23.60 28.30
N TYR A 158 -9.19 23.19 27.49
CA TYR A 158 -9.01 23.72 26.13
C TYR A 158 -10.26 23.53 25.27
N PHE A 159 -10.79 22.29 25.17
CA PHE A 159 -11.97 22.01 24.36
C PHE A 159 -13.21 22.76 24.87
N LYS A 160 -13.40 22.84 26.19
CA LYS A 160 -14.51 23.60 26.80
C LYS A 160 -14.43 25.10 26.50
N ARG A 161 -13.28 25.74 26.77
CA ARG A 161 -13.08 27.18 26.50
C ARG A 161 -13.19 27.50 25.01
N ARG A 162 -12.63 26.64 24.14
CA ARG A 162 -12.75 26.79 22.68
C ARG A 162 -14.21 26.74 22.22
N ALA A 163 -15.02 25.83 22.74
CA ALA A 163 -16.45 25.77 22.45
C ALA A 163 -17.21 27.02 22.95
N GLU A 164 -16.88 27.51 24.15
CA GLU A 164 -17.48 28.74 24.69
C GLU A 164 -17.12 30.00 23.90
N LEU A 165 -15.87 30.15 23.44
CA LEU A 165 -15.42 31.26 22.59
C LEU A 165 -16.06 31.20 21.20
N LEU A 166 -16.12 30.02 20.58
CA LEU A 166 -16.82 29.82 19.30
C LEU A 166 -18.31 30.17 19.42
N ARG A 167 -18.98 29.80 20.52
CA ARG A 167 -20.38 30.16 20.80
C ARG A 167 -20.58 31.67 21.00
N LYS A 168 -19.57 32.40 21.49
CA LYS A 168 -19.58 33.87 21.63
C LYS A 168 -19.16 34.60 20.34
N GLY A 169 -18.66 33.89 19.33
CA GLY A 169 -18.15 34.48 18.09
C GLY A 169 -16.80 35.19 18.22
N ASP A 170 -16.15 35.12 19.40
CA ASP A 170 -14.87 35.79 19.65
C ASP A 170 -13.71 34.96 19.07
N ARG A 171 -13.40 35.23 17.80
CA ARG A 171 -12.35 34.53 17.05
C ARG A 171 -10.95 35.02 17.42
N ALA A 172 -10.79 36.22 17.99
CA ALA A 172 -9.49 36.77 18.36
C ALA A 172 -8.91 36.04 19.58
N ALA A 173 -9.75 35.71 20.56
CA ALA A 173 -9.37 34.96 21.76
C ALA A 173 -8.96 33.49 21.50
N LEU A 174 -9.15 32.95 20.29
CA LEU A 174 -8.80 31.56 19.95
C LEU A 174 -7.29 31.36 19.71
N GLU A 175 -6.57 32.36 19.18
CA GLU A 175 -5.13 32.22 18.90
C GLU A 175 -4.27 32.11 20.16
N PRO A 176 -4.45 32.96 21.21
CA PRO A 176 -3.75 32.77 22.49
C PRO A 176 -4.04 31.42 23.14
N LEU A 177 -5.30 30.95 23.07
CA LEU A 177 -5.73 29.69 23.65
C LEU A 177 -5.11 28.47 22.93
N LYS A 178 -5.02 28.50 21.59
CA LYS A 178 -4.30 27.47 20.80
C LYS A 178 -2.81 27.45 21.15
N TRP A 179 -2.18 28.61 21.22
CA TRP A 179 -0.74 28.74 21.53
C TRP A 179 -0.43 28.18 22.93
N ALA A 180 -1.24 28.53 23.93
CA ALA A 180 -1.11 28.01 25.29
C ALA A 180 -1.28 26.49 25.34
N PHE A 181 -2.32 25.95 24.68
CA PHE A 181 -2.56 24.51 24.62
C PHE A 181 -1.40 23.74 23.96
N GLY A 182 -0.91 24.19 22.80
CA GLY A 182 0.21 23.56 22.10
C GLY A 182 1.48 23.54 22.97
N THR A 183 1.78 24.67 23.61
CA THR A 183 2.93 24.84 24.52
C THR A 183 2.88 23.85 25.70
N LEU A 184 1.72 23.74 26.38
CA LEU A 184 1.55 22.81 27.50
C LEU A 184 1.58 21.35 27.06
N LYS A 185 0.97 21.01 25.93
CA LYS A 185 0.95 19.64 25.39
C LYS A 185 2.37 19.13 25.14
N THR A 186 3.18 19.90 24.39
CA THR A 186 4.58 19.54 24.11
C THR A 186 5.42 19.40 25.39
N HIS A 187 5.22 20.28 26.38
CA HIS A 187 5.96 20.21 27.64
C HIS A 187 5.60 18.96 28.47
N LEU A 188 4.31 18.63 28.58
CA LEU A 188 3.84 17.47 29.37
C LEU A 188 4.20 16.13 28.70
N GLU A 189 4.14 16.05 27.37
CA GLU A 189 4.55 14.85 26.61
C GLU A 189 6.07 14.59 26.74
N GLN A 190 6.89 15.63 26.69
CA GLN A 190 8.34 15.53 26.93
C GLN A 190 8.66 15.08 28.37
N ARG A 191 7.91 15.58 29.36
CA ARG A 191 8.06 15.16 30.77
C ARG A 191 7.69 13.69 30.98
N ALA A 192 6.55 13.24 30.45
CA ALA A 192 6.12 11.83 30.56
C ALA A 192 7.15 10.86 29.94
N THR A 193 7.78 11.25 28.83
CA THR A 193 8.85 10.49 28.16
C THR A 193 10.11 10.38 29.04
N THR A 194 10.41 11.44 29.79
CA THR A 194 11.57 11.49 30.70
C THR A 194 11.35 10.64 31.97
N GLU A 195 10.16 10.73 32.59
CA GLU A 195 9.82 9.95 33.79
C GLU A 195 9.71 8.44 33.52
N THR A 196 9.25 8.05 32.31
CA THR A 196 9.23 6.65 31.87
C THR A 196 10.64 6.06 31.71
N THR A 197 11.59 6.88 31.24
CA THR A 197 12.99 6.45 31.04
C THR A 197 13.71 6.24 32.38
N ALA A 198 13.41 7.05 33.40
CA ALA A 198 13.98 6.90 34.75
C ALA A 198 13.45 5.64 35.47
N THR A 199 12.20 5.26 35.23
CA THR A 199 11.55 4.14 35.95
C THR A 199 12.03 2.76 35.47
N SER A 200 12.48 2.65 34.20
CA SER A 200 12.99 1.40 33.64
C SER A 200 14.42 1.04 34.08
N ALA A 201 15.15 1.90 34.80
CA ALA A 201 16.53 1.68 35.21
C ALA A 201 16.70 0.92 36.55
N ALA A 202 15.60 0.61 37.25
CA ALA A 202 15.64 0.11 38.63
C ALA A 202 15.49 -1.42 38.80
N TYR A 203 15.32 -2.20 37.72
CA TYR A 203 15.06 -3.65 37.81
C TYR A 203 15.94 -4.48 36.86
N THR A 204 17.23 -4.65 37.18
CA THR A 204 18.01 -5.80 36.68
C THR A 204 19.20 -6.14 37.59
N SER A 205 19.04 -7.10 38.51
CA SER A 205 20.17 -7.75 39.19
C SER A 205 19.80 -9.14 39.73
N SER A 206 20.68 -10.11 39.43
CA SER A 206 20.74 -11.55 39.82
C SER A 206 19.97 -12.50 38.90
N HIS A 207 20.58 -13.49 38.24
CA HIS A 207 21.59 -14.43 38.73
C HIS A 207 22.61 -14.89 37.67
N SER A 208 23.86 -15.00 38.09
CA SER A 208 24.89 -15.88 37.53
C SER A 208 24.91 -17.23 38.24
N THR A 209 25.25 -18.32 37.55
CA THR A 209 26.21 -19.36 38.01
C THR A 209 26.66 -20.21 36.81
N SER A 210 27.97 -20.45 36.72
CA SER A 210 28.60 -21.32 35.71
C SER A 210 28.86 -22.71 36.30
N LEU A 211 28.99 -23.75 35.46
CA LEU A 211 30.05 -24.75 35.59
C LEU A 211 30.20 -25.63 34.31
N ARG A 212 31.43 -26.08 34.09
CA ARG A 212 32.00 -26.97 33.05
C ARG A 212 33.01 -27.89 33.81
N PRO A 213 33.73 -28.89 33.23
CA PRO A 213 33.71 -29.43 31.85
C PRO A 213 33.86 -30.99 31.75
N ASP A 214 34.19 -31.46 30.53
CA ASP A 214 35.06 -32.61 30.18
C ASP A 214 34.51 -34.01 29.71
N LEU A 215 35.38 -34.63 28.89
CA LEU A 215 35.26 -35.77 27.93
C LEU A 215 35.59 -37.16 28.57
N PRO A 216 35.73 -38.31 27.84
CA PRO A 216 35.54 -38.65 26.42
C PRO A 216 34.69 -39.93 26.11
N SER A 217 34.53 -40.27 24.82
CA SER A 217 34.05 -41.58 24.30
C SER A 217 35.12 -42.70 24.37
N PRO A 218 34.80 -44.00 24.17
CA PRO A 218 34.70 -44.56 22.79
C PRO A 218 33.75 -45.77 22.59
N GLY A 219 33.48 -46.16 21.32
CA GLY A 219 33.36 -47.59 20.96
C GLY A 219 32.26 -48.07 19.98
N VAL A 220 32.72 -48.79 18.95
CA VAL A 220 32.08 -49.96 18.27
C VAL A 220 31.01 -49.75 17.16
N ASN A 221 31.51 -49.73 15.92
CA ASN A 221 31.08 -50.47 14.70
C ASN A 221 29.66 -51.10 14.58
N SER A 222 29.01 -50.88 13.42
CA SER A 222 28.62 -52.00 12.52
C SER A 222 28.22 -51.61 11.07
N THR A 223 28.93 -52.25 10.14
CA THR A 223 28.50 -52.74 8.80
C THR A 223 27.81 -51.80 7.78
N LEU A 224 28.55 -51.52 6.68
CA LEU A 224 27.96 -51.22 5.37
C LEU A 224 27.20 -52.46 4.82
N ARG A 225 26.13 -52.22 4.05
CA ARG A 225 25.57 -53.21 3.11
C ARG A 225 25.20 -52.57 1.78
N SER A 226 26.02 -52.83 0.75
CA SER A 226 25.80 -52.34 -0.61
C SER A 226 24.73 -53.14 -1.35
N PRO A 227 23.79 -52.51 -2.09
CA PRO A 227 22.90 -53.21 -3.01
C PRO A 227 23.63 -53.58 -4.33
N PRO A 228 23.12 -54.56 -5.11
CA PRO A 228 23.86 -55.16 -6.21
C PRO A 228 23.96 -54.29 -7.47
N ARG A 229 25.05 -54.50 -8.20
CA ARG A 229 25.43 -53.85 -9.45
C ARG A 229 24.49 -54.26 -10.60
N GLN A 230 23.48 -53.43 -10.91
CA GLN A 230 22.70 -53.60 -12.13
C GLN A 230 23.60 -53.45 -13.37
N THR A 231 23.49 -54.41 -14.29
CA THR A 231 24.13 -54.37 -15.60
C THR A 231 23.48 -53.28 -16.46
N LYS A 232 24.27 -52.29 -16.90
CA LYS A 232 23.79 -51.27 -17.83
C LYS A 232 23.45 -51.92 -19.17
N SER A 233 22.15 -52.07 -19.44
CA SER A 233 21.65 -52.27 -20.80
C SER A 233 22.07 -51.08 -21.68
N ARG A 234 22.34 -51.38 -22.95
CA ARG A 234 22.73 -50.42 -23.98
C ARG A 234 21.63 -49.34 -24.11
N PRO A 235 21.95 -48.04 -24.17
CA PRO A 235 20.93 -47.03 -24.42
C PRO A 235 20.32 -47.29 -25.79
N GLY A 236 19.00 -47.53 -25.81
CA GLY A 236 18.23 -47.47 -27.06
C GLY A 236 18.26 -46.05 -27.64
N PRO A 237 17.81 -45.87 -28.91
CA PRO A 237 17.58 -44.53 -29.43
C PRO A 237 16.66 -43.76 -28.46
N PRO A 238 16.86 -42.43 -28.29
CA PRO A 238 16.04 -41.66 -27.37
C PRO A 238 14.57 -41.83 -27.76
N PRO A 239 13.66 -42.09 -26.80
CA PRO A 239 12.24 -42.22 -27.13
C PRO A 239 11.78 -40.94 -27.81
N CYS A 240 10.98 -41.07 -28.87
CA CYS A 240 10.29 -39.93 -29.45
C CYS A 240 9.53 -39.20 -28.32
N VAL A 241 9.82 -37.91 -28.13
CA VAL A 241 9.18 -37.11 -27.09
C VAL A 241 7.68 -37.12 -27.35
N ASP A 242 6.93 -37.70 -26.41
CA ASP A 242 5.49 -37.80 -26.49
C ASP A 242 4.86 -36.43 -26.16
N ASP A 243 4.53 -35.70 -27.23
CA ASP A 243 3.87 -34.39 -27.16
C ASP A 243 2.34 -34.50 -27.15
N THR A 244 1.75 -35.67 -26.85
CA THR A 244 0.29 -35.81 -26.77
C THR A 244 -0.31 -35.11 -25.53
N ASP A 245 0.40 -35.11 -24.40
CA ASP A 245 -0.01 -34.35 -23.21
C ASP A 245 0.39 -32.87 -23.33
N VAL A 246 -0.58 -32.01 -23.63
CA VAL A 246 -0.42 -30.55 -23.73
C VAL A 246 -0.10 -29.89 -22.37
N LEU A 247 -0.54 -30.50 -21.26
CA LEU A 247 -0.34 -29.95 -19.91
C LEU A 247 1.10 -30.16 -19.43
N SER A 248 1.78 -31.20 -19.91
CA SER A 248 3.19 -31.49 -19.61
C SER A 248 4.12 -30.28 -19.81
N PHE A 249 4.98 -30.04 -18.81
CA PHE A 249 6.06 -29.05 -18.90
C PHE A 249 7.14 -29.42 -19.93
N GLN A 250 7.15 -30.66 -20.45
CA GLN A 250 8.09 -31.09 -21.49
C GLN A 250 7.54 -30.91 -22.91
N ASN A 251 6.23 -30.66 -23.07
CA ASN A 251 5.58 -30.55 -24.38
C ASN A 251 6.14 -29.37 -25.20
N ARG A 252 6.61 -29.66 -26.41
CA ARG A 252 7.24 -28.69 -27.31
C ARG A 252 6.25 -27.66 -27.85
N TYR A 253 5.04 -28.08 -28.21
CA TYR A 253 3.99 -27.17 -28.70
C TYR A 253 3.49 -26.24 -27.60
N SER A 254 3.28 -26.75 -26.40
CA SER A 254 2.85 -25.96 -25.23
C SER A 254 3.83 -24.82 -24.92
N ASN A 255 5.12 -25.16 -24.85
CA ASN A 255 6.18 -24.22 -24.51
C ASN A 255 6.58 -23.28 -25.66
N GLY A 256 6.55 -23.76 -26.91
CA GLY A 256 7.00 -23.03 -28.09
C GLY A 256 5.91 -22.24 -28.82
N LEU A 257 4.67 -22.75 -28.88
CA LEU A 257 3.57 -22.12 -29.64
C LEU A 257 2.42 -21.65 -28.75
N VAL A 258 1.98 -22.42 -27.76
CA VAL A 258 0.82 -22.02 -26.95
C VAL A 258 1.13 -20.78 -26.11
N PHE A 259 2.32 -20.69 -25.51
CA PHE A 259 2.73 -19.50 -24.77
C PHE A 259 2.64 -18.18 -25.57
N PRO A 260 3.30 -18.01 -26.75
CA PRO A 260 3.17 -16.78 -27.52
C PRO A 260 1.74 -16.55 -28.04
N VAL A 261 0.96 -17.61 -28.33
CA VAL A 261 -0.47 -17.47 -28.66
C VAL A 261 -1.28 -16.90 -27.49
N LEU A 262 -1.02 -17.34 -26.25
CA LEU A 262 -1.65 -16.74 -25.05
C LEU A 262 -1.22 -15.29 -24.85
N LEU A 263 0.04 -14.94 -25.13
CA LEU A 263 0.52 -13.55 -25.04
C LEU A 263 -0.19 -12.64 -26.06
N LEU A 264 -0.33 -13.11 -27.30
CA LEU A 264 -1.04 -12.39 -28.37
C LEU A 264 -2.54 -12.29 -28.08
N LEU A 265 -3.16 -13.35 -27.53
CA LEU A 265 -4.56 -13.32 -27.14
C LEU A 265 -4.81 -12.33 -25.99
N GLY A 266 -3.95 -12.32 -24.96
CA GLY A 266 -4.02 -11.34 -23.87
C GLY A 266 -3.83 -9.89 -24.36
N MET A 267 -2.91 -9.67 -25.30
CA MET A 267 -2.72 -8.39 -25.98
C MET A 267 -3.99 -7.96 -26.74
N LEU A 268 -4.58 -8.86 -27.52
CA LEU A 268 -5.80 -8.61 -28.29
C LEU A 268 -7.01 -8.31 -27.38
N MET A 269 -7.17 -9.08 -26.29
CA MET A 269 -8.18 -8.85 -25.26
C MET A 269 -8.04 -7.48 -24.60
N ASN A 270 -6.81 -7.00 -24.40
CA ASN A 270 -6.56 -5.66 -23.85
C ASN A 270 -6.89 -4.55 -24.87
N ALA A 271 -6.56 -4.76 -26.15
CA ALA A 271 -6.83 -3.80 -27.21
C ALA A 271 -8.34 -3.62 -27.53
N MET A 272 -9.17 -4.63 -27.27
CA MET A 272 -10.62 -4.56 -27.47
C MET A 272 -11.34 -3.85 -26.30
N PRO A 273 -12.00 -2.68 -26.49
CA PRO A 273 -12.54 -1.90 -25.37
C PRO A 273 -13.58 -2.64 -24.51
N ILE A 274 -14.48 -3.40 -25.14
CA ILE A 274 -15.54 -4.16 -24.45
C ILE A 274 -14.93 -5.27 -23.57
N VAL A 275 -13.91 -5.96 -24.09
CA VAL A 275 -13.20 -7.03 -23.37
C VAL A 275 -12.34 -6.44 -22.26
N ASN A 276 -11.67 -5.32 -22.52
CA ASN A 276 -10.89 -4.58 -21.52
C ASN A 276 -11.76 -4.13 -20.33
N ALA A 277 -12.97 -3.61 -20.60
CA ALA A 277 -13.94 -3.26 -19.57
C ALA A 277 -14.44 -4.50 -18.78
N LEU A 278 -14.80 -5.59 -19.47
CA LEU A 278 -15.27 -6.83 -18.83
C LEU A 278 -14.22 -7.45 -17.89
N PHE A 279 -12.96 -7.45 -18.30
CA PHE A 279 -11.85 -8.02 -17.53
C PHE A 279 -11.10 -6.98 -16.69
N TYR A 280 -11.61 -5.75 -16.55
CA TYR A 280 -10.95 -4.68 -15.79
C TYR A 280 -10.66 -5.07 -14.33
N GLY A 281 -11.54 -5.87 -13.72
CA GLY A 281 -11.33 -6.42 -12.38
C GLY A 281 -10.05 -7.26 -12.20
N ILE A 282 -9.49 -7.85 -13.27
CA ILE A 282 -8.20 -8.55 -13.20
C ILE A 282 -7.06 -7.57 -12.94
N LYS A 283 -7.10 -6.38 -13.58
CA LYS A 283 -6.09 -5.32 -13.37
C LYS A 283 -6.15 -4.80 -11.95
N ILE A 284 -7.37 -4.47 -11.48
CA ILE A 284 -7.62 -4.09 -10.08
C ILE A 284 -7.05 -5.16 -9.13
N TRP A 285 -7.33 -6.44 -9.38
CA TRP A 285 -6.88 -7.48 -8.45
C TRP A 285 -5.35 -7.62 -8.41
N LEU A 286 -4.66 -7.54 -9.55
CA LEU A 286 -3.19 -7.53 -9.58
C LEU A 286 -2.59 -6.26 -8.96
N HIS A 287 -3.26 -5.12 -9.10
CA HIS A 287 -2.89 -3.85 -8.45
C HIS A 287 -2.94 -3.98 -6.93
N GLU A 288 -4.07 -4.40 -6.36
CA GLU A 288 -4.21 -4.62 -4.92
C GLU A 288 -3.27 -5.71 -4.40
N PHE A 289 -3.02 -6.77 -5.18
CA PHE A 289 -2.04 -7.79 -4.82
C PHE A 289 -0.61 -7.24 -4.81
N GLY A 290 -0.32 -6.24 -5.65
CA GLY A 290 0.92 -5.46 -5.65
C GLY A 290 1.17 -4.80 -4.29
N HIS A 291 0.20 -3.99 -3.81
CA HIS A 291 0.19 -3.42 -2.47
C HIS A 291 0.37 -4.48 -1.37
N ALA A 292 -0.41 -5.57 -1.44
CA ALA A 292 -0.36 -6.63 -0.45
C ALA A 292 0.98 -7.37 -0.40
N THR A 293 1.66 -7.60 -1.54
CA THR A 293 2.96 -8.27 -1.55
C THR A 293 4.06 -7.45 -0.88
N VAL A 294 4.06 -6.12 -1.05
CA VAL A 294 4.99 -5.21 -0.35
C VAL A 294 4.71 -5.23 1.16
N ALA A 295 3.44 -5.16 1.55
CA ALA A 295 3.02 -5.23 2.95
C ALA A 295 3.44 -6.56 3.62
N TRP A 296 3.11 -7.70 3.02
CA TRP A 296 3.42 -9.03 3.57
C TRP A 296 4.93 -9.29 3.65
N LEU A 297 5.72 -8.92 2.64
CA LEU A 297 7.18 -9.03 2.70
C LEU A 297 7.82 -8.10 3.75
N SER A 298 7.17 -6.98 4.08
CA SER A 298 7.57 -6.12 5.20
C SER A 298 7.06 -6.58 6.58
N GLY A 299 6.39 -7.74 6.65
CA GLY A 299 5.84 -8.30 7.88
C GLY A 299 4.57 -7.59 8.37
N ARG A 300 3.82 -6.92 7.51
CA ARG A 300 2.58 -6.19 7.84
C ARG A 300 1.34 -6.90 7.34
N GLN A 301 0.25 -6.78 8.10
CA GLN A 301 -1.05 -7.30 7.67
C GLN A 301 -1.54 -6.50 6.47
N ALA A 302 -2.02 -7.20 5.43
CA ALA A 302 -2.71 -6.61 4.30
C ALA A 302 -3.78 -7.56 3.77
N LEU A 303 -4.89 -7.00 3.28
CA LEU A 303 -6.02 -7.70 2.68
C LEU A 303 -6.37 -7.03 1.34
N PRO A 304 -5.93 -7.61 0.19
CA PRO A 304 -6.26 -7.08 -1.13
C PRO A 304 -7.70 -7.45 -1.50
N LEU A 305 -8.60 -6.46 -1.58
CA LEU A 305 -9.99 -6.66 -1.96
C LEU A 305 -10.18 -6.41 -3.46
N PRO A 306 -10.98 -7.25 -4.17
CA PRO A 306 -11.18 -7.14 -5.63
C PRO A 306 -11.99 -5.91 -6.09
N ILE A 307 -12.25 -4.97 -5.17
CA ILE A 307 -12.95 -3.70 -5.42
C ILE A 307 -12.01 -2.50 -5.57
N GLY A 308 -10.69 -2.72 -5.57
CA GLY A 308 -9.70 -1.64 -5.61
C GLY A 308 -9.47 -1.03 -4.24
N TRP A 309 -9.19 -1.89 -3.26
CA TRP A 309 -8.89 -1.47 -1.90
C TRP A 309 -8.01 -2.50 -1.19
N THR A 310 -6.82 -2.09 -0.75
CA THR A 310 -5.95 -2.88 0.13
C THR A 310 -5.94 -2.27 1.52
N SER A 311 -6.67 -2.90 2.45
CA SER A 311 -6.55 -2.55 3.86
C SER A 311 -5.25 -3.12 4.40
N TYR A 312 -4.39 -2.29 4.99
CA TYR A 312 -3.14 -2.73 5.61
C TYR A 312 -2.92 -2.09 7.00
N ASN A 313 -2.15 -2.76 7.85
CA ASN A 313 -1.76 -2.25 9.16
C ASN A 313 -0.34 -1.64 9.09
N PRO A 314 -0.13 -0.36 9.44
CA PRO A 314 1.21 0.25 9.49
C PRO A 314 2.17 -0.42 10.46
N GLN A 315 1.67 -1.09 11.51
CA GLN A 315 2.49 -1.81 12.48
C GLN A 315 2.92 -3.18 11.96
N ARG A 316 4.20 -3.51 12.18
CA ARG A 316 4.75 -4.84 11.87
C ARG A 316 4.14 -5.89 12.81
N SER A 317 3.81 -7.06 12.26
CA SER A 317 3.20 -8.16 12.99
C SER A 317 4.08 -9.42 12.88
N LEU A 318 4.58 -9.89 14.01
CA LEU A 318 5.34 -11.15 14.07
C LEU A 318 4.52 -12.34 13.54
N PHE A 319 3.20 -12.32 13.72
CA PHE A 319 2.30 -13.34 13.16
C PHE A 319 2.38 -13.38 11.62
N VAL A 320 2.38 -12.23 10.94
CA VAL A 320 2.51 -12.17 9.48
C VAL A 320 3.91 -12.61 9.06
N TYR A 321 4.95 -12.07 9.69
CA TYR A 321 6.34 -12.43 9.37
C TYR A 321 6.60 -13.95 9.49
N LEU A 322 6.20 -14.56 10.61
CA LEU A 322 6.34 -16.00 10.83
C LEU A 322 5.38 -16.80 9.92
N GLY A 323 4.20 -16.28 9.62
CA GLY A 323 3.24 -16.89 8.69
C GLY A 323 3.81 -17.00 7.26
N ILE A 324 4.29 -15.90 6.68
CA ILE A 324 4.92 -15.92 5.35
C ILE A 324 6.19 -16.79 5.37
N LEU A 325 7.02 -16.69 6.41
CA LEU A 325 8.23 -17.52 6.53
C LEU A 325 7.88 -19.03 6.60
N THR A 326 6.77 -19.39 7.24
CA THR A 326 6.25 -20.76 7.27
C THR A 326 5.78 -21.21 5.89
N LEU A 327 5.05 -20.36 5.14
CA LEU A 327 4.64 -20.66 3.77
C LEU A 327 5.83 -20.84 2.82
N LEU A 328 6.87 -20.00 2.95
CA LEU A 328 8.13 -20.15 2.20
C LEU A 328 8.87 -21.43 2.61
N GLY A 329 8.89 -21.77 3.90
CA GLY A 329 9.44 -23.03 4.41
C GLY A 329 8.72 -24.26 3.84
N LEU A 330 7.39 -24.20 3.73
CA LEU A 330 6.56 -25.24 3.10
C LEU A 330 6.84 -25.34 1.60
N LEU A 331 6.98 -24.22 0.88
CA LEU A 331 7.35 -24.21 -0.54
C LEU A 331 8.74 -24.82 -0.77
N PHE A 332 9.72 -24.48 0.07
CA PHE A 332 11.06 -25.07 0.05
C PHE A 332 11.02 -26.57 0.32
N TRP A 333 10.26 -27.00 1.34
CA TRP A 333 10.12 -28.42 1.70
C TRP A 333 9.42 -29.23 0.62
N ALA A 334 8.34 -28.71 0.03
CA ALA A 334 7.63 -29.34 -1.07
C ALA A 334 8.54 -29.47 -2.31
N GLY A 335 9.25 -28.40 -2.69
CA GLY A 335 10.25 -28.43 -3.75
C GLY A 335 11.35 -29.46 -3.48
N ARG A 336 11.86 -29.56 -2.25
CA ARG A 336 12.84 -30.58 -1.85
C ARG A 336 12.29 -32.01 -1.93
N ARG A 337 11.04 -32.23 -1.50
CA ARG A 337 10.38 -33.55 -1.55
C ARG A 337 10.14 -34.02 -2.99
N GLU A 338 9.83 -33.10 -3.89
CA GLU A 338 9.56 -33.37 -5.31
C GLU A 338 10.82 -33.22 -6.21
N GLY A 339 12.00 -32.95 -5.63
CA GLY A 339 13.26 -32.77 -6.36
C GLY A 339 13.36 -31.49 -7.19
N GLN A 340 12.39 -30.58 -7.07
CA GLN A 340 12.31 -29.32 -7.81
C GLN A 340 13.21 -28.24 -7.18
N ARG A 341 14.35 -27.96 -7.82
CA ARG A 341 15.35 -26.98 -7.30
C ARG A 341 14.90 -25.52 -7.40
N TRP A 342 14.05 -25.17 -8.36
CA TRP A 342 13.62 -23.79 -8.57
C TRP A 342 12.74 -23.24 -7.42
N PRO A 343 11.65 -23.93 -6.99
CA PRO A 343 10.87 -23.52 -5.82
C PRO A 343 11.71 -23.36 -4.54
N MET A 344 12.74 -24.20 -4.35
CA MET A 344 13.68 -24.06 -3.23
C MET A 344 14.48 -22.76 -3.30
N GLY A 345 15.03 -22.43 -4.47
CA GLY A 345 15.76 -21.18 -4.69
C GLY A 345 14.87 -19.94 -4.55
N LEU A 346 13.66 -19.98 -5.10
CA LEU A 346 12.65 -18.93 -4.98
C LEU A 346 12.26 -18.69 -3.52
N ALA A 347 11.96 -19.75 -2.77
CA ALA A 347 11.61 -19.66 -1.35
C ALA A 347 12.75 -19.07 -0.50
N ALA A 348 13.99 -19.50 -0.73
CA ALA A 348 15.15 -18.96 -0.03
C ALA A 348 15.40 -17.47 -0.37
N GLY A 349 15.29 -17.10 -1.66
CA GLY A 349 15.42 -15.71 -2.09
C GLY A 349 14.35 -14.80 -1.48
N LEU A 350 13.08 -15.22 -1.53
CA LEU A 350 11.96 -14.48 -0.92
C LEU A 350 12.09 -14.37 0.60
N ALA A 351 12.64 -15.38 1.29
CA ALA A 351 12.88 -15.30 2.73
C ALA A 351 13.96 -14.26 3.09
N VAL A 352 15.01 -14.13 2.27
CA VAL A 352 16.03 -13.07 2.42
C VAL A 352 15.44 -11.69 2.14
N VAL A 353 14.64 -11.55 1.07
CA VAL A 353 13.93 -10.29 0.76
C VAL A 353 12.96 -9.92 1.88
N GLN A 354 12.19 -10.86 2.42
CA GLN A 354 11.29 -10.65 3.55
C GLN A 354 12.05 -10.20 4.79
N PHE A 355 13.18 -10.84 5.11
CA PHE A 355 14.03 -10.44 6.24
C PHE A 355 14.50 -8.98 6.08
N TYR A 356 15.00 -8.62 4.90
CA TYR A 356 15.43 -7.26 4.59
C TYR A 356 14.26 -6.25 4.69
N MET A 357 13.13 -6.52 4.04
CA MET A 357 11.95 -5.66 4.03
C MET A 357 11.27 -5.52 5.39
N THR A 358 11.36 -6.54 6.25
CA THR A 358 10.79 -6.50 7.61
C THR A 358 11.70 -5.82 8.62
N TRP A 359 13.02 -6.04 8.57
CA TRP A 359 13.91 -5.62 9.65
C TRP A 359 14.83 -4.45 9.29
N LEU A 360 15.29 -4.35 8.04
CA LEU A 360 16.28 -3.36 7.60
C LEU A 360 15.67 -2.17 6.84
N LEU A 361 14.52 -2.35 6.20
CA LEU A 361 13.87 -1.30 5.39
C LEU A 361 13.32 -0.15 6.27
N PRO A 362 13.69 1.12 6.01
CA PRO A 362 13.13 2.29 6.70
C PRO A 362 11.63 2.48 6.41
N ALA A 363 10.91 3.12 7.33
CA ALA A 363 9.48 3.42 7.17
C ALA A 363 9.19 4.21 5.88
N LYS A 364 9.86 5.35 5.65
CA LYS A 364 9.69 6.16 4.43
C LYS A 364 9.91 5.37 3.13
N SER A 365 10.84 4.41 3.12
CA SER A 365 11.09 3.54 1.97
C SER A 365 10.03 2.47 1.79
N PHE A 366 9.42 2.00 2.89
CA PHE A 366 8.25 1.14 2.83
C PHE A 366 7.03 1.89 2.28
N ASP A 367 6.74 3.10 2.76
CA ASP A 367 5.58 3.88 2.30
C ASP A 367 5.70 4.18 0.79
N MET A 368 6.92 4.52 0.33
CA MET A 368 7.24 4.68 -1.09
C MET A 368 7.03 3.38 -1.88
N LEU A 369 7.45 2.23 -1.33
CA LEU A 369 7.26 0.93 -1.99
C LEU A 369 5.81 0.48 -1.99
N MET A 370 4.99 0.88 -1.00
CA MET A 370 3.54 0.68 -1.02
C MET A 370 2.93 1.49 -2.16
N ALA A 371 3.13 2.81 -2.21
CA ALA A 371 2.64 3.65 -3.30
C ALA A 371 3.15 3.21 -4.68
N PHE A 372 4.38 2.69 -4.78
CA PHE A 372 4.89 2.07 -6.00
C PHE A 372 4.18 0.74 -6.34
N GLY A 373 3.78 0.00 -5.29
CA GLY A 373 3.41 -1.40 -5.29
C GLY A 373 2.19 -1.74 -6.13
N GLY A 374 1.19 -0.85 -6.23
CA GLY A 374 -0.02 -1.09 -7.01
C GLY A 374 0.25 -1.25 -8.49
N ILE A 375 0.58 -0.17 -9.19
CA ILE A 375 0.94 -0.23 -10.63
C ILE A 375 2.20 -1.08 -10.85
N GLY A 376 3.14 -1.08 -9.89
CA GLY A 376 4.31 -1.95 -9.95
C GLY A 376 3.91 -3.42 -10.03
N GLY A 377 2.96 -3.85 -9.20
CA GLY A 377 2.44 -5.21 -9.14
C GLY A 377 1.78 -5.65 -10.44
N GLU A 378 0.99 -4.78 -11.07
CA GLU A 378 0.42 -5.01 -12.40
C GLU A 378 1.49 -5.33 -13.47
N ILE A 379 2.73 -4.85 -13.29
CA ILE A 379 3.86 -5.13 -14.18
C ILE A 379 4.63 -6.37 -13.71
N TYR A 380 5.22 -6.35 -12.49
CA TYR A 380 6.16 -7.38 -12.07
C TYR A 380 5.47 -8.69 -11.63
N LEU A 381 4.26 -8.65 -11.06
CA LEU A 381 3.52 -9.88 -10.74
C LEU A 381 3.01 -10.53 -12.03
N ALA A 382 2.48 -9.73 -12.97
CA ALA A 382 2.07 -10.26 -14.27
C ALA A 382 3.25 -10.91 -15.01
N ALA A 383 4.42 -10.26 -15.02
CA ALA A 383 5.62 -10.84 -15.61
C ALA A 383 6.09 -12.11 -14.89
N LEU A 384 6.03 -12.17 -13.55
CA LEU A 384 6.34 -13.37 -12.78
C LEU A 384 5.39 -14.53 -13.10
N LEU A 385 4.10 -14.25 -13.26
CA LEU A 385 3.07 -15.22 -13.66
C LEU A 385 3.22 -15.69 -15.11
N MET A 386 3.72 -14.83 -16.00
CA MET A 386 4.07 -15.20 -17.37
C MET A 386 5.32 -16.10 -17.40
N VAL A 387 6.37 -15.72 -16.66
CA VAL A 387 7.61 -16.50 -16.56
C VAL A 387 7.38 -17.87 -15.90
N SER A 388 6.52 -17.96 -14.88
CA SER A 388 6.24 -19.22 -14.17
C SER A 388 5.55 -20.28 -15.03
N PHE A 389 5.04 -19.96 -16.23
CA PHE A 389 4.55 -20.93 -17.20
C PHE A 389 5.56 -22.05 -17.53
N TYR A 390 6.86 -21.72 -17.48
CA TYR A 390 7.96 -22.62 -17.82
C TYR A 390 8.51 -23.40 -16.62
N PHE A 391 8.09 -23.07 -15.40
CA PHE A 391 8.63 -23.64 -14.18
C PHE A 391 7.55 -24.48 -13.48
N PRO A 392 7.78 -25.79 -13.27
CA PRO A 392 6.87 -26.59 -12.47
C PRO A 392 6.86 -26.06 -11.03
N LEU A 393 5.66 -26.06 -10.45
CA LEU A 393 5.43 -25.91 -9.01
C LEU A 393 5.17 -27.30 -8.41
N PRO A 394 5.14 -27.43 -7.07
CA PRO A 394 4.75 -28.69 -6.43
C PRO A 394 3.39 -29.20 -6.92
N ASN A 395 3.28 -30.51 -7.14
CA ASN A 395 2.14 -31.13 -7.84
C ASN A 395 0.76 -30.82 -7.23
N TYR A 396 0.72 -30.54 -5.93
CA TYR A 396 -0.50 -30.12 -5.21
C TYR A 396 -1.18 -28.89 -5.83
N PHE A 397 -0.41 -27.96 -6.39
CA PHE A 397 -0.94 -26.73 -7.01
C PHE A 397 -1.61 -26.95 -8.36
N ARG A 398 -1.48 -28.13 -8.97
CA ARG A 398 -1.95 -28.42 -10.34
C ARG A 398 -1.57 -27.35 -11.37
N TRP A 399 -0.33 -26.85 -11.25
CA TRP A 399 0.20 -25.78 -12.09
C TRP A 399 0.36 -26.19 -13.56
N ASP A 400 0.39 -27.50 -13.83
CA ASP A 400 0.25 -28.10 -15.17
C ASP A 400 -0.97 -27.57 -15.92
N PHE A 401 -2.10 -27.41 -15.21
CA PHE A 401 -3.36 -26.90 -15.75
C PHE A 401 -3.53 -25.40 -15.57
N TYR A 402 -3.31 -24.87 -14.36
CA TYR A 402 -3.63 -23.46 -14.06
C TYR A 402 -2.73 -22.44 -14.79
N ARG A 403 -1.54 -22.85 -15.27
CA ARG A 403 -0.63 -21.94 -15.99
C ARG A 403 -1.26 -21.30 -17.23
N PHE A 404 -2.13 -21.99 -17.97
CA PHE A 404 -2.73 -21.45 -19.20
C PHE A 404 -3.68 -20.24 -18.95
N PRO A 405 -4.74 -20.36 -18.13
CA PRO A 405 -5.61 -19.22 -17.84
C PRO A 405 -4.90 -18.10 -17.06
N VAL A 406 -3.95 -18.45 -16.19
CA VAL A 406 -3.21 -17.44 -15.40
C VAL A 406 -2.27 -16.62 -16.29
N VAL A 407 -1.56 -17.23 -17.25
CA VAL A 407 -0.76 -16.50 -18.24
C VAL A 407 -1.63 -15.59 -19.11
N LEU A 408 -2.84 -16.04 -19.49
CA LEU A 408 -3.74 -15.21 -20.30
C LEU A 408 -4.17 -13.93 -19.55
N GLY A 409 -4.58 -14.07 -18.28
CA GLY A 409 -4.93 -12.92 -17.43
C GLY A 409 -3.74 -12.01 -17.12
N ALA A 410 -2.57 -12.59 -16.86
CA ALA A 410 -1.33 -11.85 -16.66
C ALA A 410 -0.91 -11.07 -17.91
N ALA A 411 -0.92 -11.70 -19.09
CA ALA A 411 -0.62 -11.05 -20.37
C ALA A 411 -1.59 -9.89 -20.65
N PHE A 412 -2.89 -10.09 -20.41
CA PHE A 412 -3.90 -9.03 -20.52
C PHE A 412 -3.60 -7.81 -19.64
N CYS A 413 -3.13 -8.02 -18.41
CA CYS A 413 -2.73 -6.93 -17.52
C CYS A 413 -1.40 -6.28 -17.99
N PHE A 414 -0.36 -7.09 -18.19
CA PHE A 414 0.99 -6.66 -18.55
C PHE A 414 1.02 -5.82 -19.84
N TRP A 415 0.34 -6.27 -20.89
CA TRP A 415 0.28 -5.51 -22.15
C TRP A 415 -0.39 -4.15 -21.97
N GLY A 416 -1.42 -4.04 -21.12
CA GLY A 416 -2.07 -2.78 -20.81
C GLY A 416 -1.11 -1.76 -20.19
N GLN A 417 -0.35 -2.20 -19.19
CA GLN A 417 0.65 -1.35 -18.53
C GLN A 417 1.80 -0.99 -19.48
N LEU A 418 2.36 -1.95 -20.21
CA LEU A 418 3.43 -1.69 -21.17
C LEU A 418 2.99 -0.70 -22.26
N TRP A 419 1.75 -0.79 -22.74
CA TRP A 419 1.21 0.17 -23.71
C TRP A 419 1.04 1.58 -23.10
N LEU A 420 0.50 1.67 -21.89
CA LEU A 420 0.30 2.93 -21.16
C LEU A 420 1.64 3.67 -20.97
N TRP A 421 2.64 2.99 -20.40
CA TRP A 421 3.96 3.59 -20.12
C TRP A 421 4.77 3.91 -21.38
N GLN A 422 4.43 3.32 -22.53
CA GLN A 422 4.93 3.72 -23.84
C GLN A 422 4.13 4.85 -24.51
N GLN A 423 2.87 5.09 -24.11
CA GLN A 423 2.03 6.16 -24.67
C GLN A 423 2.21 7.50 -23.96
N ILE A 424 2.45 7.49 -22.64
CA ILE A 424 2.62 8.71 -21.84
C ILE A 424 3.76 9.61 -22.37
N PRO A 425 4.99 9.11 -22.64
CA PRO A 425 6.07 9.94 -23.20
C PRO A 425 5.77 10.55 -24.57
N ARG A 426 4.76 10.01 -25.27
CA ARG A 426 4.34 10.44 -26.61
C ARG A 426 3.12 11.38 -26.57
N GLY A 427 2.68 11.81 -25.38
CA GLY A 427 1.49 12.63 -25.18
C GLY A 427 0.17 11.95 -25.56
N LYS A 428 0.16 10.61 -25.70
CA LYS A 428 -1.03 9.83 -26.11
C LYS A 428 -1.86 9.31 -24.94
N ALA A 429 -1.32 9.40 -23.72
CA ALA A 429 -1.98 9.06 -22.47
C ALA A 429 -1.42 9.96 -21.36
N SER A 430 -2.15 10.14 -20.27
CA SER A 430 -1.69 10.81 -19.05
C SER A 430 -1.16 9.81 -18.04
N ILE A 431 -0.30 10.28 -17.12
CA ILE A 431 0.00 9.52 -15.89
C ILE A 431 -1.33 9.28 -15.14
N PRO A 432 -1.59 8.07 -14.62
CA PRO A 432 -2.82 7.74 -13.90
C PRO A 432 -2.79 8.32 -12.48
N PHE A 433 -2.98 9.65 -12.36
CA PHE A 433 -3.24 10.32 -11.09
C PHE A 433 -4.69 10.10 -10.61
N GLY A 434 -4.88 10.17 -9.30
CA GLY A 434 -6.14 9.89 -8.60
C GLY A 434 -6.31 8.42 -8.20
N SER A 435 -7.21 8.15 -7.25
CA SER A 435 -7.61 6.78 -6.89
C SER A 435 -8.80 6.29 -7.72
N LEU A 436 -9.02 4.96 -7.78
CA LEU A 436 -10.21 4.35 -8.40
C LEU A 436 -11.53 4.92 -7.83
N TRP A 437 -11.48 5.38 -6.58
CA TRP A 437 -12.61 5.95 -5.84
C TRP A 437 -12.81 7.45 -6.02
N GLY A 438 -11.96 8.10 -6.84
CA GLY A 438 -12.02 9.53 -7.16
C GLY A 438 -11.37 10.44 -6.12
N GLU A 439 -10.51 9.93 -5.25
CA GLU A 439 -9.76 10.75 -4.31
C GLU A 439 -8.52 11.32 -5.01
N THR A 440 -8.38 12.65 -4.96
CA THR A 440 -7.33 13.40 -5.65
C THR A 440 -5.95 13.23 -5.02
N GLU A 441 -5.87 12.96 -3.72
CA GLU A 441 -4.59 12.92 -3.00
C GLU A 441 -4.11 11.50 -2.66
N HIS A 442 -5.01 10.51 -2.63
CA HIS A 442 -4.71 9.17 -2.12
C HIS A 442 -4.28 8.15 -3.20
N GLY A 443 -4.30 8.52 -4.48
CA GLY A 443 -3.82 7.65 -5.56
C GLY A 443 -2.29 7.40 -5.49
N ASP A 444 -1.85 6.19 -5.87
CA ASP A 444 -0.45 5.76 -5.91
C ASP A 444 0.51 6.82 -6.48
N MET A 445 0.18 7.37 -7.65
CA MET A 445 1.02 8.36 -8.33
C MET A 445 1.08 9.70 -7.58
N ASN A 446 -0.01 10.06 -6.89
CA ASN A 446 -0.07 11.26 -6.05
C ASN A 446 0.77 11.09 -4.78
N GLN A 447 0.76 9.91 -4.16
CA GLN A 447 1.62 9.62 -3.01
C GLN A 447 3.11 9.66 -3.40
N LEU A 448 3.49 9.06 -4.54
CA LEU A 448 4.87 9.13 -5.04
C LEU A 448 5.32 10.57 -5.33
N ALA A 449 4.46 11.38 -5.97
CA ALA A 449 4.77 12.78 -6.26
C ALA A 449 4.81 13.65 -4.99
N ASN A 450 3.72 13.65 -4.20
CA ASN A 450 3.49 14.60 -3.12
C ASN A 450 4.28 14.25 -1.84
N LEU A 451 4.40 12.96 -1.49
CA LEU A 451 5.03 12.51 -0.24
C LEU A 451 6.48 12.06 -0.42
N HIS A 452 6.81 11.56 -1.62
CA HIS A 452 8.15 11.05 -1.94
C HIS A 452 8.93 11.94 -2.92
N GLY A 453 8.32 13.00 -3.45
CA GLY A 453 9.00 14.00 -4.28
C GLY A 453 9.37 13.52 -5.68
N TRP A 454 8.75 12.44 -6.18
CA TRP A 454 9.04 11.93 -7.52
C TRP A 454 8.52 12.91 -8.57
N THR A 455 9.37 13.29 -9.52
CA THR A 455 8.92 14.07 -10.67
C THR A 455 8.09 13.19 -11.62
N PRO A 456 7.26 13.77 -12.50
CA PRO A 456 6.62 13.02 -13.58
C PRO A 456 7.63 12.23 -14.44
N GLY A 457 8.86 12.75 -14.59
CA GLY A 457 9.95 12.06 -15.27
C GLY A 457 10.44 10.81 -14.53
N ASP A 458 10.54 10.86 -13.20
CA ASP A 458 10.94 9.70 -12.38
C ASP A 458 9.88 8.60 -12.41
N ILE A 459 8.60 8.98 -12.32
CA ILE A 459 7.46 8.07 -12.44
C ILE A 459 7.51 7.35 -13.80
N ILE A 460 7.51 8.12 -14.90
CA ILE A 460 7.56 7.58 -16.27
C ILE A 460 8.82 6.71 -16.48
N GLY A 461 9.98 7.20 -16.06
CA GLY A 461 11.26 6.51 -16.19
C GLY A 461 11.27 5.18 -15.46
N THR A 462 10.83 5.15 -14.21
CA THR A 462 10.82 3.95 -13.36
C THR A 462 9.84 2.90 -13.88
N TYR A 463 8.59 3.29 -14.15
CA TYR A 463 7.58 2.34 -14.63
C TYR A 463 7.85 1.84 -16.05
N SER A 464 8.38 2.70 -16.93
CA SER A 464 8.86 2.26 -18.24
C SER A 464 10.06 1.32 -18.11
N ALA A 465 11.04 1.62 -17.26
CA ALA A 465 12.22 0.78 -17.07
C ALA A 465 11.85 -0.61 -16.55
N ILE A 466 11.01 -0.71 -15.51
CA ILE A 466 10.59 -2.02 -14.99
C ILE A 466 9.74 -2.80 -16.00
N ALA A 467 8.87 -2.14 -16.77
CA ALA A 467 8.11 -2.80 -17.84
C ALA A 467 9.01 -3.39 -18.93
N HIS A 468 10.04 -2.66 -19.37
CA HIS A 468 11.01 -3.16 -20.35
C HIS A 468 11.94 -4.25 -19.77
N LEU A 469 12.35 -4.16 -18.51
CA LEU A 469 13.12 -5.21 -17.82
C LEU A 469 12.31 -6.50 -17.67
N CYS A 470 11.03 -6.40 -17.30
CA CYS A 470 10.11 -7.52 -17.23
C CYS A 470 9.86 -8.14 -18.63
N LEU A 471 9.65 -7.32 -19.66
CA LEU A 471 9.51 -7.79 -21.04
C LEU A 471 10.78 -8.53 -21.50
N PHE A 472 11.96 -7.97 -21.22
CA PHE A 472 13.24 -8.62 -21.51
C PHE A 472 13.37 -9.96 -20.79
N ALA A 473 12.99 -10.05 -19.51
CA ALA A 473 13.01 -11.30 -18.75
C ALA A 473 12.06 -12.37 -19.35
N ILE A 474 10.85 -11.98 -19.76
CA ILE A 474 9.90 -12.88 -20.44
C ILE A 474 10.49 -13.39 -21.76
N ILE A 475 11.03 -12.50 -22.60
CA ILE A 475 11.65 -12.85 -23.89
C ILE A 475 12.90 -13.72 -23.68
N ALA A 476 13.73 -13.43 -22.67
CA ALA A 476 14.94 -14.19 -22.38
C ALA A 476 14.61 -15.61 -21.90
N VAL A 477 13.60 -15.79 -21.05
CA VAL A 477 13.14 -17.11 -20.61
C VAL A 477 12.53 -17.90 -21.77
N TYR A 478 11.68 -17.27 -22.59
CA TYR A 478 11.13 -17.90 -23.80
C TYR A 478 12.21 -18.29 -24.81
N GLY A 479 13.15 -17.38 -25.10
CA GLY A 479 14.28 -17.64 -25.99
C GLY A 479 15.18 -18.77 -25.47
N TYR A 480 15.42 -18.84 -24.16
CA TYR A 480 16.17 -19.92 -23.53
C TYR A 480 15.43 -21.28 -23.62
N THR A 481 14.11 -21.34 -23.39
CA THR A 481 13.35 -22.59 -23.50
C THR A 481 13.24 -23.06 -24.95
N LEU A 482 13.02 -22.15 -25.90
CA LEU A 482 13.03 -22.42 -27.34
C LEU A 482 14.41 -22.93 -27.80
N PHE A 483 15.50 -22.24 -27.41
CA PHE A 483 16.86 -22.68 -27.71
C PHE A 483 17.17 -24.06 -27.11
N ARG A 484 16.72 -24.33 -25.88
CA ARG A 484 16.91 -25.62 -25.21
C ARG A 484 16.17 -26.75 -25.93
N GLN A 485 14.97 -26.51 -26.45
CA GLN A 485 14.18 -27.49 -27.20
C GLN A 485 14.70 -27.74 -28.61
N HIS A 486 15.18 -26.68 -29.27
CA HIS A 486 15.65 -26.71 -30.65
C HIS A 486 17.18 -26.64 -30.76
N ARG A 487 17.91 -27.09 -29.74
CA ARG A 487 19.36 -26.92 -29.63
C ARG A 487 20.11 -27.44 -30.86
N GLU A 488 19.68 -28.57 -31.42
CA GLU A 488 20.32 -29.17 -32.60
C GLU A 488 20.11 -28.35 -33.87
N THR A 489 18.91 -27.81 -34.10
CA THR A 489 18.66 -26.95 -35.27
C THR A 489 19.36 -25.60 -35.13
N PHE A 490 19.40 -25.01 -33.94
CA PHE A 490 20.21 -23.81 -33.67
C PHE A 490 21.72 -24.07 -33.85
N MET A 491 22.24 -25.23 -33.43
CA MET A 491 23.64 -25.62 -33.67
C MET A 491 23.95 -26.02 -35.13
N ALA A 492 22.92 -26.31 -35.95
CA ALA A 492 23.05 -26.49 -37.39
C ALA A 492 23.05 -25.14 -38.13
N LEU A 493 22.11 -24.25 -37.81
CA LEU A 493 22.06 -22.87 -38.29
C LEU A 493 23.34 -22.10 -37.93
N GLY A 494 23.82 -22.21 -36.69
CA GLY A 494 25.08 -21.59 -36.25
C GLY A 494 26.28 -22.02 -37.10
N ARG A 495 26.34 -23.30 -37.50
CA ARG A 495 27.39 -23.84 -38.39
C ARG A 495 27.22 -23.46 -39.88
N GLN A 496 26.07 -22.90 -40.27
CA GLN A 496 25.89 -22.33 -41.61
C GLN A 496 26.23 -20.83 -41.64
N TRP A 497 26.14 -20.12 -40.51
CA TRP A 497 26.31 -18.67 -40.42
C TRP A 497 27.64 -18.22 -39.80
N LEU A 498 28.30 -19.07 -39.01
CA LEU A 498 29.70 -18.92 -38.62
C LEU A 498 30.50 -20.12 -39.18
N PRO A 499 31.27 -19.92 -40.27
CA PRO A 499 32.15 -20.95 -40.83
C PRO A 499 33.41 -21.18 -39.96
#